data_AF-H2AXF2-F1
#
_entry.id   AF-H2AXF2-F1
#
_cell.length_a   1.000
_cell.length_b   1.000
_cell.length_c   1.000
_cell.angle_alpha   90.00
_cell.angle_beta   90.00
_cell.angle_gamma   90.00
#
_symmetry.space_group_name_H-M   'P 1'
#
loop_
_entity.id
_entity.type
_entity.pdbx_description
1 polymer ?
#
loop_
_entity_poly.entity_id
_entity_poly.type
_entity_poly.pdbx_seq_one_letter_code
_entity_poly.pdbx_strand_id
1 'polypeptide(L)'
;MRQEIVLESTGENANKSIHLIPARVKYTGPTTEFEDNFKNDPNESESHVRYLRGKKLLGTDILSSIPGRKGYIIEKKNGKADEGQEQEKEAYITSGPLTSVINYEREGNEKRSEDEVSKFQEYISLIDIIHG
;
A
#
# COMPACT_ATOMS: atom_id res chain seq x y z
N MET A 1 -6.35 24.69 19.40
CA MET A 1 -5.32 23.79 19.94
C MET A 1 -4.73 23.04 18.75
N ARG A 2 -3.43 23.13 18.46
CA ARG A 2 -2.79 22.40 17.34
C ARG A 2 -2.21 21.11 17.89
N GLN A 3 -2.61 19.96 17.34
CA GLN A 3 -1.94 18.70 17.61
C GLN A 3 -0.66 18.65 16.77
N GLU A 4 0.46 18.34 17.42
CA GLU A 4 1.75 18.16 16.76
C GLU A 4 1.89 16.68 16.38
N ILE A 5 1.97 16.40 15.08
CA ILE A 5 2.17 15.06 14.53
C ILE A 5 3.65 14.89 14.23
N VAL A 6 4.28 13.86 14.82
CA VAL A 6 5.70 13.55 14.62
C VAL A 6 5.83 12.26 13.83
N LEU A 7 6.58 12.31 12.73
CA LEU A 7 6.88 11.14 11.90
C LEU A 7 8.32 10.68 12.15
N GLU A 8 8.48 9.49 12.70
CA GLU A 8 9.77 8.85 12.98
C GLU A 8 10.05 7.77 11.93
N SER A 9 11.29 7.68 11.44
CA SER A 9 11.72 6.61 10.54
C SER A 9 12.41 5.49 11.34
N THR A 10 11.96 4.25 11.21
CA THR A 10 12.57 3.12 11.93
C THR A 10 13.86 2.61 11.27
N GLY A 11 14.23 3.12 10.08
CA GLY A 11 15.45 2.71 9.37
C GLY A 11 15.45 1.25 8.87
N GLU A 12 14.36 0.50 9.05
CA GLU A 12 14.25 -0.87 8.58
C GLU A 12 14.05 -0.92 7.06
N ASN A 13 15.05 -1.40 6.33
CA ASN A 13 14.98 -1.70 4.90
C ASN A 13 14.37 -3.09 4.67
N ALA A 14 13.21 -3.37 5.25
CA ALA A 14 12.48 -4.58 4.89
C ALA A 14 11.83 -4.35 3.52
N ASN A 15 12.05 -5.26 2.56
CA ASN A 15 11.37 -5.24 1.27
C ASN A 15 9.87 -5.52 1.49
N LYS A 16 9.10 -4.46 1.68
CA LYS A 16 7.66 -4.53 1.91
C LYS A 16 6.92 -4.20 0.62
N SER A 17 5.94 -5.03 0.30
CA SER A 17 4.98 -4.79 -0.79
C SER A 17 3.57 -4.65 -0.23
N ILE A 18 2.73 -3.90 -0.93
CA ILE A 18 1.30 -3.81 -0.65
C ILE A 18 0.53 -4.50 -1.78
N HIS A 19 -0.52 -5.23 -1.41
CA HIS A 19 -1.43 -5.89 -2.33
C HIS A 19 -2.85 -5.40 -2.06
N LEU A 20 -3.43 -4.64 -2.98
CA LEU A 20 -4.81 -4.16 -2.91
C LEU A 20 -5.70 -5.13 -3.67
N ILE A 21 -6.65 -5.76 -2.98
CA ILE A 21 -7.49 -6.84 -3.54
C ILE A 21 -8.96 -6.39 -3.69
N PRO A 22 -9.70 -6.87 -4.70
CA PRO A 22 -11.11 -6.52 -4.92
C PRO A 22 -12.05 -7.37 -4.03
N ALA A 23 -11.73 -7.42 -2.74
CA ALA A 23 -12.43 -8.19 -1.73
C ALA A 23 -12.32 -7.51 -0.35
N ARG A 24 -13.38 -7.64 0.45
CA ARG A 24 -13.40 -7.17 1.84
C ARG A 24 -12.92 -8.27 2.78
N VAL A 25 -11.75 -8.09 3.37
CA VAL A 25 -11.25 -8.94 4.45
C VAL A 25 -11.78 -8.40 5.78
N LYS A 26 -12.47 -9.23 6.57
CA LYS A 26 -13.05 -8.81 7.86
C LYS A 26 -12.03 -8.78 9.00
N TYR A 27 -10.94 -9.50 8.84
CA TYR A 27 -9.87 -9.59 9.82
C TYR A 27 -8.82 -8.50 9.58
N THR A 28 -8.38 -7.85 10.65
CA THR A 28 -7.26 -6.89 10.63
C THR A 28 -6.22 -7.36 11.64
N GLY A 29 -5.05 -7.74 11.15
CA GLY A 29 -3.95 -8.24 11.97
C GLY A 29 -2.99 -9.12 11.17
N PRO A 30 -1.90 -9.58 11.77
CA PRO A 30 -0.97 -10.52 11.14
C PRO A 30 -1.68 -11.83 10.79
N THR A 31 -1.38 -12.38 9.62
CA THR A 31 -1.90 -13.68 9.18
C THR A 31 -0.91 -14.35 8.25
N THR A 32 -0.86 -15.69 8.31
CA THR A 32 -0.11 -16.54 7.38
C THR A 32 -1.00 -17.12 6.28
N GLU A 33 -2.31 -16.85 6.29
CA GLU A 33 -3.28 -17.42 5.32
C GLU A 33 -2.90 -17.14 3.86
N PHE A 34 -2.31 -15.97 3.60
CA PHE A 34 -1.91 -15.53 2.26
C PHE A 34 -0.55 -16.10 1.81
N GLU A 35 0.27 -16.65 2.72
CA GLU A 35 1.59 -17.20 2.36
C GLU A 35 1.45 -18.35 1.38
N ASP A 36 0.49 -19.25 1.62
CA ASP A 36 0.25 -20.41 0.77
C ASP A 36 -0.80 -20.19 -0.32
N ASN A 37 -1.78 -19.33 -0.07
CA ASN A 37 -2.97 -19.22 -0.89
C ASN A 37 -3.00 -17.99 -1.80
N PHE A 38 -1.94 -17.18 -1.83
CA PHE A 38 -1.87 -15.96 -2.62
C PHE A 38 -0.52 -15.83 -3.34
N LYS A 39 -0.09 -16.90 -4.02
CA LYS A 39 1.15 -16.96 -4.79
C LYS A 39 0.94 -16.48 -6.22
N ASN A 40 2.02 -16.00 -6.86
CA ASN A 40 2.01 -15.75 -8.30
C ASN A 40 1.82 -17.07 -9.05
N ASP A 41 1.01 -17.06 -10.10
CA ASP A 41 0.88 -18.20 -11.01
C ASP A 41 2.13 -18.30 -11.89
N PRO A 42 2.92 -19.39 -11.79
CA PRO A 42 4.13 -19.54 -12.60
C PRO A 42 3.86 -19.81 -14.08
N ASN A 43 2.61 -20.14 -14.45
CA ASN A 43 2.25 -20.48 -15.83
C ASN A 43 1.78 -19.27 -16.64
N GLU A 44 1.58 -18.13 -15.98
CA GLU A 44 1.10 -16.90 -16.60
C GLU A 44 2.30 -16.00 -16.93
N SER A 45 2.29 -15.41 -18.13
CA SER A 45 3.35 -14.51 -18.58
C SER A 45 3.31 -13.15 -17.91
N GLU A 46 2.16 -12.77 -17.34
CA GLU A 46 1.97 -11.52 -16.62
C GLU A 46 2.51 -11.61 -15.18
N SER A 47 3.28 -10.60 -14.77
CA SER A 47 4.07 -10.62 -13.53
C SER A 47 3.25 -10.67 -12.23
N HIS A 48 1.95 -10.45 -12.30
CA HIS A 48 1.06 -10.33 -11.14
C HIS A 48 -0.29 -11.04 -11.32
N VAL A 49 -0.30 -12.26 -11.85
CA VAL A 49 -1.50 -13.11 -11.76
C VAL A 49 -1.52 -13.87 -10.45
N ARG A 50 -2.60 -13.74 -9.68
CA ARG A 50 -2.81 -14.45 -8.41
C ARG A 50 -4.21 -15.00 -8.31
N TYR A 51 -4.41 -15.94 -7.38
CA TYR A 51 -5.73 -16.45 -7.07
C TYR A 51 -6.08 -16.15 -5.62
N LEU A 52 -7.33 -15.75 -5.38
CA LEU A 52 -7.87 -15.61 -4.04
C LEU A 52 -9.25 -16.26 -3.99
N ARG A 53 -9.41 -17.27 -3.13
CA ARG A 53 -10.66 -18.05 -2.99
C ARG A 53 -11.18 -18.60 -4.33
N GLY A 54 -10.27 -19.12 -5.15
CA GLY A 54 -10.57 -19.69 -6.47
C GLY A 54 -10.94 -18.66 -7.55
N LYS A 55 -10.69 -17.36 -7.33
CA LYS A 55 -10.88 -16.31 -8.33
C LYS A 55 -9.55 -15.79 -8.81
N LYS A 56 -9.34 -15.77 -10.13
CA LYS A 56 -8.18 -15.18 -10.79
C LYS A 56 -8.21 -13.66 -10.62
N LEU A 57 -7.07 -13.10 -10.25
CA LEU A 57 -6.82 -11.68 -10.06
C LEU A 57 -5.63 -11.27 -10.91
N LEU A 58 -5.74 -10.12 -11.55
CA LEU A 58 -4.72 -9.52 -12.41
C LEU A 58 -4.23 -8.25 -11.74
N GLY A 59 -2.92 -8.16 -11.51
CA GLY A 59 -2.29 -7.08 -10.76
C GLY A 59 -1.57 -6.06 -11.64
N THR A 60 -1.74 -4.78 -11.33
CA THR A 60 -0.99 -3.67 -11.91
C THR A 60 -0.13 -3.02 -10.83
N ASP A 61 1.17 -2.88 -11.04
CA ASP A 61 2.04 -2.16 -10.10
C ASP A 61 1.86 -0.64 -10.24
N ILE A 62 1.33 -0.01 -9.20
CA ILE A 62 1.06 1.42 -9.15
C ILE A 62 2.37 2.21 -9.07
N LEU A 63 3.37 1.74 -8.32
CA LEU A 63 4.60 2.53 -8.12
C LEU A 63 5.41 2.67 -9.43
N SER A 64 5.41 1.61 -10.25
CA SER A 64 6.01 1.65 -11.59
C SER A 64 5.36 2.70 -12.51
N SER A 65 4.11 3.08 -12.23
CA SER A 65 3.35 4.07 -13.00
C SER A 65 3.67 5.53 -12.63
N ILE A 66 4.31 5.77 -11.48
CA ILE A 66 4.64 7.12 -10.96
C ILE A 66 6.14 7.24 -10.67
N PRO A 67 6.99 7.35 -11.71
CA PRO A 67 8.44 7.32 -11.56
C PRO A 67 8.95 8.46 -10.66
N GLY A 68 9.96 8.17 -9.84
CA GLY A 68 10.57 9.13 -8.91
C GLY A 68 9.81 9.31 -7.59
N ARG A 69 8.64 8.69 -7.43
CA ARG A 69 7.87 8.67 -6.17
C ARG A 69 8.20 7.42 -5.34
N LYS A 70 7.94 7.50 -4.03
CA LYS A 70 8.09 6.38 -3.08
C LYS A 70 6.83 6.24 -2.24
N GLY A 71 6.40 5.01 -2.01
CA GLY A 71 5.33 4.69 -1.06
C GLY A 71 5.90 4.33 0.31
N TYR A 72 5.13 4.57 1.37
CA TYR A 72 5.51 4.25 2.76
C TYR A 72 4.30 3.71 3.51
N ILE A 73 4.51 2.74 4.41
CA ILE A 73 3.52 2.34 5.42
C ILE A 73 3.77 3.16 6.68
N ILE A 74 2.72 3.82 7.16
CA ILE A 74 2.73 4.64 8.36
C ILE A 74 1.86 3.93 9.41
N GLU A 75 2.43 3.71 10.59
CA GLU A 75 1.74 3.11 11.73
C GLU A 75 1.73 4.10 12.91
N LYS A 76 0.64 4.14 13.67
CA LYS A 76 0.57 4.95 14.90
C LYS A 76 1.37 4.26 15.99
N LYS A 77 2.34 4.97 16.58
CA LYS A 77 3.12 4.47 17.72
C LYS A 77 2.20 4.46 18.94
N ASN A 78 1.93 3.27 19.48
CA ASN A 78 1.21 3.14 20.75
C ASN A 78 2.17 3.57 21.88
N GLY A 79 2.16 4.85 22.23
CA GLY A 79 2.82 5.33 23.45
C GLY A 79 2.04 4.88 24.68
N LYS A 80 2.71 4.27 25.66
CA LYS A 80 2.19 4.32 27.03
C LYS A 80 2.29 5.78 27.46
N ALA A 81 1.18 6.37 27.91
CA ALA A 81 1.23 7.69 28.52
C ALA A 81 2.13 7.58 29.75
N ASP A 82 3.33 8.18 29.70
CA ASP A 82 4.08 8.45 30.92
C ASP A 82 3.26 9.46 31.73
N GLU A 83 2.94 9.09 32.97
CA GLU A 83 2.18 9.93 33.89
C GLU A 83 2.93 11.25 34.11
N GLY A 84 2.48 12.34 33.49
CA GLY A 84 2.92 13.69 33.84
C GLY A 84 3.20 14.69 32.72
N GLN A 85 2.99 14.39 31.44
CA GLN A 85 3.13 15.40 30.37
C GLN A 85 1.82 15.64 29.61
N GLU A 86 1.20 16.79 29.90
CA GLU A 86 0.10 17.39 29.13
C GLU A 86 0.60 17.86 27.76
N GLN A 87 0.68 16.93 26.81
CA GLN A 87 0.49 17.15 25.37
C GLN A 87 0.54 15.79 24.70
N GLU A 88 -0.62 15.26 24.31
CA GLU A 88 -0.72 14.05 23.48
C GLU A 88 -0.08 14.33 22.11
N LYS A 89 1.22 14.08 21.98
CA LYS A 89 1.88 14.03 20.67
C LYS A 89 1.52 12.70 20.03
N GLU A 90 0.79 12.75 18.92
CA GLU A 90 0.56 11.57 18.11
C GLU A 90 1.84 11.27 17.33
N ALA A 91 2.58 10.26 17.79
CA ALA A 91 3.76 9.77 17.12
C ALA A 91 3.37 8.68 16.10
N TYR A 92 3.96 8.77 14.91
CA TYR A 92 3.80 7.79 13.84
C TYR A 92 5.17 7.28 13.41
N ILE A 93 5.24 6.00 13.05
CA ILE A 93 6.46 5.36 12.58
C ILE A 93 6.30 4.93 11.12
N THR A 94 7.36 5.08 10.33
CA THR A 94 7.41 4.59 8.94
C THR A 94 8.32 3.39 8.84
N SER A 95 7.90 2.35 8.15
CA SER A 95 8.66 1.09 8.04
C SER A 95 9.56 0.96 6.80
N GLY A 96 10.08 2.09 6.31
CA GLY A 96 10.90 2.17 5.10
C GLY A 96 10.07 2.34 3.81
N PRO A 97 10.73 2.62 2.67
CA PRO A 97 10.06 2.74 1.38
C PRO A 97 9.57 1.37 0.89
N LEU A 98 8.37 1.36 0.32
CA LEU A 98 7.78 0.18 -0.31
C LEU A 98 8.51 -0.18 -1.60
N THR A 99 8.63 -1.49 -1.84
CA THR A 99 9.18 -2.03 -3.09
C THR A 99 8.14 -1.98 -4.21
N SER A 100 6.88 -2.28 -3.90
CA SER A 100 5.78 -2.29 -4.88
C SER A 100 4.43 -2.08 -4.21
N VAL A 101 3.47 -1.58 -5.00
CA VAL A 101 2.05 -1.48 -4.60
C VAL A 101 1.23 -2.03 -5.75
N ILE A 102 0.71 -3.24 -5.57
CA ILE A 102 0.00 -3.95 -6.63
C ILE A 102 -1.51 -3.77 -6.44
N ASN A 103 -2.18 -3.15 -7.42
CA ASN A 103 -3.63 -3.10 -7.49
C ASN A 103 -4.15 -4.30 -8.27
N TYR A 104 -4.94 -5.16 -7.62
CA TYR A 104 -5.55 -6.31 -8.28
C TYR A 104 -6.99 -6.03 -8.67
N GLU A 105 -7.39 -6.55 -9.81
CA GLU A 105 -8.77 -6.58 -10.27
C GLU A 105 -9.13 -7.99 -10.76
N ARG A 106 -10.43 -8.30 -10.85
CA ARG A 106 -10.90 -9.59 -11.35
C ARG A 106 -10.71 -9.67 -12.88
N GLU A 107 -10.48 -10.89 -13.35
CA GLU A 107 -10.49 -11.19 -14.79
C GLU A 107 -11.78 -10.66 -15.46
N GLY A 108 -11.62 -10.00 -16.60
CA GLY A 108 -12.67 -9.31 -17.35
C GLY A 108 -12.95 -7.86 -16.94
N ASN A 109 -12.27 -7.35 -15.91
CA ASN A 109 -12.40 -5.97 -15.42
C ASN A 109 -11.08 -5.17 -15.54
N GLU A 110 -10.14 -5.61 -16.37
CA GLU A 110 -8.78 -5.05 -16.52
C GLU A 110 -8.83 -3.55 -16.84
N LYS A 111 -9.73 -3.17 -17.76
CA LYS A 111 -9.96 -1.77 -18.15
C LYS A 111 -10.27 -0.86 -16.95
N ARG A 112 -10.96 -1.36 -15.93
CA ARG A 112 -11.24 -0.58 -14.73
C ARG A 112 -9.96 -0.32 -13.94
N SER A 113 -9.07 -1.31 -13.83
CA SER A 113 -7.76 -1.12 -13.18
C SER A 113 -6.92 -0.10 -13.95
N GLU A 114 -6.89 -0.21 -15.28
CA GLU A 114 -6.20 0.75 -16.16
C GLU A 114 -6.74 2.18 -15.97
N ASP A 115 -8.06 2.35 -15.99
CA ASP A 115 -8.72 3.65 -15.79
C ASP A 115 -8.41 4.24 -14.39
N GLU A 116 -8.41 3.42 -13.34
CA GLU A 116 -8.11 3.84 -11.97
C GLU A 116 -6.65 4.28 -11.81
N VAL A 117 -5.70 3.49 -12.33
CA VAL A 117 -4.27 3.83 -12.32
C VAL A 117 -4.01 5.09 -13.14
N SER A 118 -4.60 5.20 -14.34
CA SER A 118 -4.46 6.36 -15.22
C SER A 118 -4.95 7.66 -14.55
N LYS A 119 -6.13 7.63 -13.92
CA LYS A 119 -6.65 8.79 -13.16
C LYS A 119 -5.76 9.17 -11.98
N PHE A 120 -5.19 8.18 -11.30
CA PHE A 120 -4.27 8.44 -10.21
C PHE A 120 -2.99 9.12 -10.71
N GLN A 121 -2.42 8.66 -11.83
CA GLN A 121 -1.27 9.30 -12.47
C GLN A 121 -1.58 10.74 -12.93
N GLU A 122 -2.75 10.95 -13.54
CA GLU A 122 -3.22 12.27 -13.97
C GLU A 122 -3.30 13.22 -12.77
N TYR A 123 -3.89 12.77 -11.66
CA TYR A 123 -3.99 13.55 -10.43
C TYR A 123 -2.61 13.97 -9.88
N ILE A 124 -1.66 13.04 -9.82
CA ILE A 124 -0.30 13.34 -9.36
C ILE A 124 0.38 14.34 -10.29
N SER A 125 0.24 14.16 -11.60
CA SER A 125 0.82 15.05 -12.62
C SER A 125 0.23 16.45 -12.52
N LEU A 126 -1.07 16.56 -12.29
CA LEU A 126 -1.76 17.83 -12.11
C LEU A 126 -1.27 18.58 -10.86
N ILE A 127 -1.07 17.87 -9.75
CA ILE A 127 -0.50 18.46 -8.53
C ILE A 127 0.88 19.06 -8.82
N ASP A 128 1.71 18.34 -9.56
CA ASP A 128 3.05 18.82 -9.90
C ASP A 128 3.02 20.05 -10.80
N ILE A 129 2.05 20.13 -11.71
CA ILE A 129 1.87 21.33 -12.55
C ILE A 129 1.41 22.54 -11.73
N ILE A 130 0.56 22.33 -10.71
CA ILE A 130 -0.03 23.43 -9.92
C ILE A 130 0.95 23.92 -8.85
N HIS A 131 1.70 23.02 -8.22
CA HIS A 131 2.49 23.30 -7.02
C HIS A 131 4.00 23.08 -7.17
N GLY A 132 4.46 22.48 -8.27
CA GLY A 132 5.88 22.30 -8.60
C GLY A 132 6.48 23.55 -9.23
#